data_AF-A0A3D0GZ27-F1
#
_entry.id   AF-A0A3D0GZ27-F1
#
_cell.length_a   1.000
_cell.length_b   1.000
_cell.length_c   1.000
_cell.angle_alpha   90.00
_cell.angle_beta   90.00
_cell.angle_gamma   90.00
#
_symmetry.space_group_name_H-M   'P 1'
#
loop_
_entity.id
_entity.type
_entity.pdbx_description
1 polymer ?
#
loop_
_entity_poly.entity_id
_entity_poly.type
_entity_poly.pdbx_seq_one_letter_code
_entity_poly.pdbx_strand_id
1 'polypeptide(L)'
;MGFLFGRKKHNATHEPETVDDLLADETKVEEPRPESLSAEDKREYGKSIDEAFEELNTQGERLRREYAMTSAYLSDIQLIDNMPEELRAKVTHHAKNILSLMVDRKMFQAGKPGLSDRRYTMFESLSDTAVDDIKQMQNDEKRVSMIVKDIKILDGEKASLRRDIRILQNERKNAGNFMIVFFGVMLFIFLMYIVTGLVNKDPSHATVIDNLFLSLLLGCLILIVMTFCIIQHKIRDIKLSKSKLDRAIFLHNKVKIKYVNAATLLDYRKAKYDVDSSYTLGKYYEAYLEEKKTRERYFATAGELNTSMNRIMDILKKQDLYDPNIWQAQIRALADPKEMVEVRHRLNERRGKLRIEIAENEKRIEELNFEKQIYSIMKDN
;
A
#
# COMPACT_ATOMS: atom_id res chain seq x y z
N MET A 1 36.78 -49.67 -57.41
CA MET A 1 35.58 -50.19 -56.73
C MET A 1 35.05 -49.05 -55.88
N GLY A 2 33.85 -48.49 -56.04
CA GLY A 2 32.60 -49.04 -56.53
C GLY A 2 31.57 -48.84 -55.40
N PHE A 3 30.50 -48.09 -55.72
CA PHE A 3 29.21 -47.96 -55.01
C PHE A 3 29.16 -47.09 -53.74
N LEU A 4 28.08 -46.37 -53.39
CA LEU A 4 26.96 -45.66 -54.04
C LEU A 4 25.92 -45.43 -52.90
N PHE A 5 25.14 -44.35 -52.99
CA PHE A 5 23.98 -43.98 -52.14
C PHE A 5 24.29 -43.59 -50.67
N GLY A 6 23.69 -42.56 -50.07
CA GLY A 6 22.60 -41.68 -50.47
C GLY A 6 21.82 -41.18 -49.25
N ARG A 7 21.41 -39.90 -49.31
CA ARG A 7 20.18 -39.30 -48.72
C ARG A 7 20.17 -38.73 -47.27
N LYS A 8 20.17 -37.39 -47.24
CA LYS A 8 19.26 -36.41 -46.55
C LYS A 8 18.82 -36.62 -45.09
N LYS A 9 19.05 -35.61 -44.24
CA LYS A 9 18.10 -34.53 -43.83
C LYS A 9 18.82 -33.58 -42.85
N HIS A 10 18.96 -32.28 -43.13
CA HIS A 10 17.99 -31.17 -42.96
C HIS A 10 18.03 -30.53 -41.57
N ASN A 11 18.52 -29.28 -41.50
CA ASN A 11 17.98 -28.13 -40.73
C ASN A 11 18.99 -26.98 -40.86
N ALA A 12 18.78 -26.06 -41.80
CA ALA A 12 17.88 -24.90 -41.72
C ALA A 12 18.38 -23.85 -40.72
N THR A 13 18.98 -22.79 -41.25
CA THR A 13 18.82 -21.44 -40.74
C THR A 13 18.50 -20.59 -41.96
N HIS A 14 17.22 -20.26 -42.08
CA HIS A 14 16.66 -19.37 -43.06
C HIS A 14 16.98 -17.96 -42.56
N GLU A 15 17.94 -17.29 -43.18
CA GLU A 15 18.00 -15.83 -43.09
C GLU A 15 16.80 -15.27 -43.87
N PRO A 16 16.08 -14.27 -43.33
CA PRO A 16 15.00 -13.64 -44.08
C PRO A 16 15.61 -12.85 -45.23
N GLU A 17 15.21 -13.16 -46.45
CA GLU A 17 15.41 -12.31 -47.62
C GLU A 17 14.97 -10.89 -47.25
N THR A 18 15.92 -9.96 -47.28
CA THR A 18 15.64 -8.54 -47.05
C THR A 18 14.70 -8.05 -48.13
N VAL A 19 13.70 -7.25 -47.73
CA VAL A 19 12.69 -6.67 -48.63
C VAL A 19 13.34 -5.94 -49.82
N ASP A 20 14.56 -5.42 -49.65
CA ASP A 20 15.37 -4.80 -50.69
C ASP A 20 15.79 -5.75 -51.82
N ASP A 21 16.02 -7.05 -51.54
CA ASP A 21 16.40 -8.03 -52.57
C ASP A 21 15.20 -8.53 -53.38
N LEU A 22 14.00 -8.53 -52.79
CA LEU A 22 12.75 -8.88 -53.49
C LEU A 22 12.25 -7.74 -54.39
N LEU A 23 12.54 -6.48 -54.04
CA LEU A 23 12.19 -5.30 -54.86
C LEU A 23 13.11 -5.09 -56.07
N ALA A 24 14.31 -5.68 -56.06
CA ALA A 24 15.29 -5.50 -57.14
C ALA A 24 14.96 -6.32 -58.42
N ASP A 25 14.22 -7.42 -58.30
CA ASP A 25 13.84 -8.28 -59.45
C ASP A 25 12.48 -7.89 -60.07
N GLU A 26 11.55 -7.35 -59.28
CA GLU A 26 10.20 -6.96 -59.74
C GLU A 26 10.11 -5.57 -60.40
N THR A 27 11.19 -4.77 -60.42
CA THR A 27 11.18 -3.42 -61.01
C THR A 27 11.52 -3.37 -62.51
N LYS A 28 11.88 -4.52 -63.13
CA LYS A 28 11.94 -4.63 -64.59
C LYS A 28 10.54 -4.86 -65.14
N VAL A 29 9.88 -3.76 -65.51
CA VAL A 29 8.69 -3.82 -66.36
C VAL A 29 9.12 -4.40 -67.72
N GLU A 30 8.72 -5.62 -68.04
CA GLU A 30 8.82 -6.15 -69.40
C GLU A 30 7.83 -5.36 -70.28
N GLU A 31 8.36 -4.54 -71.19
CA GLU A 31 7.55 -3.77 -72.13
C GLU A 31 6.67 -4.72 -72.96
N PRO A 32 5.32 -4.59 -72.91
CA PRO A 32 4.45 -5.46 -73.68
C PRO A 32 4.62 -5.16 -75.17
N ARG A 33 4.81 -6.22 -75.98
CA ARG A 33 4.86 -6.11 -77.44
C ARG A 33 3.51 -5.59 -77.96
N PRO A 34 3.45 -4.41 -78.60
CA PRO A 34 2.19 -3.71 -78.90
C PRO A 34 1.28 -4.41 -79.92
N GLU A 35 1.78 -5.42 -80.63
CA GLU A 35 1.09 -6.10 -81.73
C GLU A 35 0.08 -7.18 -81.26
N SER A 36 -0.03 -7.49 -79.96
CA SER A 36 -0.91 -8.56 -79.46
C SER A 36 -2.00 -8.14 -78.45
N LEU A 37 -2.24 -6.84 -78.23
CA LEU A 37 -3.23 -6.36 -77.23
C LEU A 37 -4.63 -6.13 -77.82
N SER A 38 -5.66 -6.57 -77.11
CA SER A 38 -7.07 -6.28 -77.39
C SER A 38 -7.36 -4.76 -77.23
N ALA A 39 -8.41 -4.26 -77.90
CA ALA A 39 -8.87 -2.87 -77.72
C ALA A 39 -9.30 -2.56 -76.28
N GLU A 40 -9.68 -3.60 -75.52
CA GLU A 40 -10.04 -3.51 -74.10
C GLU A 40 -8.79 -3.38 -73.22
N ASP A 41 -7.75 -4.19 -73.48
CA ASP A 41 -6.45 -4.12 -72.79
C ASP A 41 -5.75 -2.76 -73.00
N LYS A 42 -5.84 -2.19 -74.22
CA LYS A 42 -5.32 -0.84 -74.50
C LYS A 42 -6.03 0.23 -73.65
N ARG A 43 -7.36 0.13 -73.50
CA ARG A 43 -8.15 1.07 -72.67
C ARG A 43 -7.83 0.93 -71.19
N GLU A 44 -7.65 -0.29 -70.70
CA GLU A 44 -7.29 -0.57 -69.31
C GLU A 44 -5.87 -0.07 -69.00
N TYR A 45 -4.91 -0.29 -69.91
CA TYR A 45 -3.56 0.25 -69.82
C TYR A 45 -3.54 1.79 -69.80
N GLY A 46 -4.32 2.44 -70.67
CA GLY A 46 -4.47 3.91 -70.66
C GLY A 46 -5.04 4.45 -69.35
N LYS A 47 -6.01 3.75 -68.74
CA LYS A 47 -6.53 4.10 -67.40
C LYS A 47 -5.47 3.92 -66.32
N SER A 48 -4.69 2.83 -66.35
CA SER A 48 -3.63 2.62 -65.37
C SER A 48 -2.52 3.69 -65.45
N ILE A 49 -2.22 4.20 -66.64
CA ILE A 49 -1.28 5.31 -66.83
C ILE A 49 -1.86 6.60 -66.22
N ASP A 50 -3.13 6.91 -66.46
CA ASP A 50 -3.79 8.09 -65.90
C ASP A 50 -3.91 8.02 -64.37
N GLU A 51 -4.24 6.85 -63.81
CA GLU A 51 -4.28 6.59 -62.36
C GLU A 51 -2.88 6.73 -61.74
N ALA A 52 -1.85 6.10 -62.32
CA ALA A 52 -0.47 6.22 -61.85
C ALA A 52 0.04 7.68 -61.91
N PHE A 53 -0.36 8.43 -62.93
CA PHE A 53 -0.02 9.85 -63.06
C PHE A 53 -0.68 10.71 -61.98
N GLU A 54 -1.96 10.46 -61.65
CA GLU A 54 -2.66 11.17 -60.58
C GLU A 54 -2.08 10.83 -59.20
N GLU A 55 -1.73 9.56 -58.97
CA GLU A 55 -1.08 9.09 -57.75
C GLU A 55 0.29 9.75 -57.55
N LEU A 56 1.15 9.78 -58.57
CA LEU A 56 2.48 10.40 -58.49
C LEU A 56 2.43 11.92 -58.35
N ASN A 57 1.44 12.58 -58.95
CA ASN A 57 1.22 14.01 -58.70
C ASN A 57 0.81 14.27 -57.26
N THR A 58 -0.14 13.47 -56.74
CA THR A 58 -0.59 13.58 -55.35
C THR A 58 0.56 13.29 -54.37
N GLN A 59 1.39 12.29 -54.66
CA GLN A 59 2.59 11.97 -53.91
C GLN A 59 3.61 13.11 -53.99
N GLY A 60 3.88 13.65 -55.17
CA GLY A 60 4.76 14.78 -55.40
C GLY A 60 4.34 16.03 -54.62
N GLU A 61 3.04 16.34 -54.59
CA GLU A 61 2.51 17.43 -53.77
C GLU A 61 2.69 17.20 -52.27
N ARG A 62 2.51 15.97 -51.80
CA ARG A 62 2.76 15.60 -50.39
C ARG A 62 4.23 15.77 -50.03
N LEU A 63 5.14 15.26 -50.87
CA LEU A 63 6.58 15.37 -50.69
C LEU A 63 7.05 16.83 -50.69
N ARG A 64 6.57 17.64 -51.64
CA ARG A 64 6.87 19.09 -51.71
C ARG A 64 6.34 19.83 -50.50
N ARG A 65 5.13 19.51 -50.01
CA ARG A 65 4.59 20.07 -48.76
C ARG A 65 5.46 19.70 -47.56
N GLU A 66 5.82 18.44 -47.41
CA GLU A 66 6.69 18.01 -46.29
C GLU A 66 8.08 18.66 -46.37
N TYR A 67 8.62 18.83 -47.57
CA TYR A 67 9.88 19.53 -47.80
C TYR A 67 9.79 21.01 -47.39
N ALA A 68 8.71 21.69 -47.76
CA ALA A 68 8.46 23.07 -47.36
C ALA A 68 8.35 23.20 -45.83
N MET A 69 7.62 22.30 -45.18
CA MET A 69 7.49 22.24 -43.71
C MET A 69 8.86 22.02 -43.02
N THR A 70 9.63 21.04 -43.49
CA THR A 70 10.97 20.73 -42.95
C THR A 70 11.93 21.92 -43.12
N SER A 71 11.83 22.61 -44.26
CA SER A 71 12.63 23.81 -44.53
C SER A 71 12.21 24.99 -43.64
N ALA A 72 10.92 25.16 -43.39
CA ALA A 72 10.39 26.16 -42.46
C ALA A 72 10.87 25.89 -41.01
N TYR A 73 10.88 24.63 -40.57
CA TYR A 73 11.41 24.29 -39.22
C TYR A 73 12.92 24.52 -39.10
N LEU A 74 13.69 24.31 -40.16
CA LEU A 74 15.11 24.70 -40.18
C LEU A 74 15.28 26.21 -40.12
N SER A 75 14.38 26.98 -40.73
CA SER A 75 14.33 28.44 -40.61
C SER A 75 14.01 28.87 -39.17
N ASP A 76 13.07 28.20 -38.51
CA ASP A 76 12.73 28.45 -37.10
C ASP A 76 13.95 28.22 -36.19
N ILE A 77 14.74 27.18 -36.44
CA ILE A 77 16.01 26.93 -35.70
C ILE A 77 16.98 28.10 -35.87
N GLN A 78 17.10 28.65 -37.08
CA GLN A 78 17.98 29.79 -37.34
C GLN A 78 17.48 31.04 -36.62
N LEU A 79 16.17 31.29 -36.62
CA LEU A 79 15.56 32.40 -35.88
C LEU A 79 15.81 32.27 -34.37
N ILE A 80 15.71 31.05 -33.83
CA ILE A 80 15.97 30.75 -32.42
C ILE A 80 17.45 30.94 -32.06
N ASP A 81 18.37 30.45 -32.90
CA ASP A 81 19.82 30.60 -32.70
C ASP A 81 20.27 32.07 -32.74
N ASN A 82 19.64 32.86 -33.63
CA ASN A 82 19.95 34.27 -33.86
C ASN A 82 19.24 35.22 -32.88
N MET A 83 18.46 34.71 -31.92
CA MET A 83 17.83 35.54 -30.90
C MET A 83 18.86 36.33 -30.09
N PRO A 84 18.52 37.54 -29.62
CA PRO A 84 19.35 38.28 -28.67
C PRO A 84 19.74 37.41 -27.47
N GLU A 85 20.99 37.51 -27.03
CA GLU A 85 21.57 36.71 -25.94
C GLU A 85 20.69 36.70 -24.68
N GLU A 86 20.09 37.86 -24.33
CA GLU A 86 19.18 37.99 -23.20
C GLU A 86 17.87 37.20 -23.36
N LEU A 87 17.30 37.18 -24.56
CA LEU A 87 16.07 36.43 -24.86
C LEU A 87 16.36 34.93 -24.91
N ARG A 88 17.48 34.54 -25.53
CA ARG A 88 17.94 33.16 -25.58
C ARG A 88 18.20 32.60 -24.18
N ALA A 89 18.82 33.38 -23.29
CA ALA A 89 19.03 33.00 -21.90
C ALA A 89 17.70 32.78 -21.15
N LYS A 90 16.69 33.64 -21.38
CA LYS A 90 15.35 33.47 -20.79
C LYS A 90 14.65 32.19 -21.28
N VAL A 91 14.69 31.93 -22.59
CA VAL A 91 14.14 30.70 -23.18
C VAL A 91 14.83 29.47 -22.60
N THR A 92 16.16 29.47 -22.54
CA THR A 92 16.95 28.37 -21.98
C THR A 92 16.62 28.14 -20.49
N HIS A 93 16.50 29.22 -19.71
CA HIS A 93 16.16 29.15 -18.29
C HIS A 93 14.78 28.53 -18.07
N HIS A 94 13.76 29.01 -18.79
CA HIS A 94 12.42 28.45 -18.70
C HIS A 94 12.36 27.01 -19.22
N ALA A 95 13.09 26.67 -20.30
CA ALA A 95 13.14 25.31 -20.85
C ALA A 95 13.75 24.33 -19.85
N LYS A 96 14.85 24.71 -19.17
CA LYS A 96 15.44 23.93 -18.08
C LYS A 96 14.48 23.75 -16.90
N ASN A 97 13.75 24.81 -16.52
CA ASN A 97 12.74 24.74 -15.47
C ASN A 97 11.59 23.78 -15.84
N ILE A 98 11.14 23.80 -17.09
CA ILE A 98 10.11 22.86 -17.56
C ILE A 98 10.61 21.42 -17.49
N LEU A 99 11.85 21.16 -17.91
CA LEU A 99 12.42 19.82 -17.83
C LEU A 99 12.52 19.31 -16.40
N SER A 100 12.92 20.15 -15.44
CA SER A 100 12.93 19.76 -14.02
C SER A 100 11.52 19.49 -13.51
N LEU A 101 10.55 20.36 -13.80
CA LEU A 101 9.15 20.18 -13.40
C LEU A 101 8.51 18.92 -14.02
N MET A 102 8.89 18.57 -15.26
CA MET A 102 8.46 17.33 -15.92
C MET A 102 9.03 16.09 -15.22
N VAL A 103 10.30 16.14 -14.81
CA VAL A 103 10.93 15.07 -14.03
C VAL A 103 10.25 14.92 -12.67
N ASP A 104 10.03 16.03 -11.95
CA ASP A 104 9.34 16.05 -10.66
C ASP A 104 7.92 15.45 -10.78
N ARG A 105 7.17 15.86 -11.81
CA ARG A 105 5.85 15.29 -12.12
C ARG A 105 5.89 13.78 -12.35
N LYS A 106 6.90 13.30 -13.08
CA LYS A 106 7.09 11.86 -13.32
C LYS A 106 7.45 11.12 -12.04
N MET A 107 8.25 11.72 -11.16
CA MET A 107 8.57 11.15 -9.85
C MET A 107 7.32 11.05 -8.96
N PHE A 108 6.43 12.05 -8.97
CA PHE A 108 5.16 11.97 -8.26
C PHE A 108 4.24 10.85 -8.79
N GLN A 109 4.19 10.65 -10.11
CA GLN A 109 3.41 9.58 -10.74
C GLN A 109 3.99 8.18 -10.48
N ALA A 110 5.32 8.06 -10.44
CA ALA A 110 6.02 6.81 -10.16
C ALA A 110 6.12 6.48 -8.65
N GLY A 111 5.67 7.39 -7.79
CA GLY A 111 5.64 7.21 -6.35
C GLY A 111 4.80 6.00 -5.93
N LYS A 112 5.06 5.47 -4.73
CA LYS A 112 4.28 4.36 -4.17
C LYS A 112 2.79 4.71 -4.15
N PRO A 113 1.89 3.74 -4.42
CA PRO A 113 0.47 3.97 -4.26
C PRO A 113 0.20 4.42 -2.82
N GLY A 114 -0.43 5.59 -2.69
CA GLY A 114 -0.82 6.19 -1.43
C GLY A 114 -1.98 5.45 -0.75
N LEU A 115 -2.66 6.14 0.15
CA LEU A 115 -3.93 5.66 0.69
C LEU A 115 -4.91 5.37 -0.47
N SER A 116 -5.77 4.37 -0.30
CA SER A 116 -6.90 4.20 -1.21
C SER A 116 -7.76 5.46 -1.21
N ASP A 117 -8.29 5.86 -2.38
CA ASP A 117 -9.13 7.06 -2.52
C ASP A 117 -10.25 7.14 -1.49
N ARG A 118 -10.90 6.00 -1.19
CA ARG A 118 -11.95 5.93 -0.16
C ARG A 118 -11.44 6.35 1.22
N ARG A 119 -10.24 5.90 1.60
CA ARG A 119 -9.64 6.28 2.89
C ARG A 119 -9.16 7.73 2.86
N TYR A 120 -8.61 8.19 1.75
CA TYR A 120 -8.21 9.58 1.60
C TYR A 120 -9.40 10.52 1.84
N THR A 121 -10.53 10.29 1.16
CA THR A 121 -11.75 11.10 1.33
C THR A 121 -12.29 11.02 2.75
N MET A 122 -12.23 9.86 3.38
CA MET A 122 -12.62 9.69 4.77
C MET A 122 -11.76 10.54 5.72
N PHE A 123 -10.43 10.48 5.61
CA PHE A 123 -9.54 11.29 6.44
C PHE A 123 -9.64 12.78 6.12
N GLU A 124 -9.91 13.15 4.86
CA GLU A 124 -10.18 14.53 4.46
C GLU A 124 -11.43 15.08 5.13
N SER A 125 -12.51 14.29 5.21
CA SER A 125 -13.74 14.71 5.91
C SER A 125 -13.61 14.78 7.44
N LEU A 126 -12.65 14.05 8.02
CA LEU A 126 -12.47 13.90 9.47
C LEU A 126 -11.19 14.59 9.98
N SER A 127 -10.49 15.36 9.12
CA SER A 127 -9.14 15.87 9.38
C SER A 127 -9.04 16.67 10.68
N ASP A 128 -10.07 17.45 10.97
CA ASP A 128 -10.10 18.38 12.10
C ASP A 128 -10.21 17.65 13.44
N THR A 129 -10.82 16.46 13.43
CA THR A 129 -11.06 15.65 14.64
C THR A 129 -10.11 14.46 14.76
N ALA A 130 -9.41 14.10 13.69
CA ALA A 130 -8.60 12.88 13.62
C ALA A 130 -7.51 12.82 14.70
N VAL A 131 -6.83 13.94 14.97
CA VAL A 131 -5.77 14.01 16.00
C VAL A 131 -6.32 13.74 17.39
N ASP A 132 -7.46 14.33 17.71
CA ASP A 132 -8.10 14.16 19.02
C ASP A 132 -8.70 12.76 19.15
N ASP A 133 -9.27 12.21 18.07
CA ASP A 133 -9.77 10.84 18.04
C ASP A 133 -8.65 9.82 18.22
N ILE A 134 -7.47 10.03 17.63
CA ILE A 134 -6.28 9.19 17.86
C ILE A 134 -5.89 9.21 19.34
N LYS A 135 -5.78 10.39 19.95
CA LYS A 135 -5.45 10.53 21.38
C LYS A 135 -6.49 9.86 22.27
N GLN A 136 -7.76 10.08 21.99
CA GLN A 136 -8.85 9.49 22.75
C GLN A 136 -8.87 7.96 22.62
N MET A 137 -8.65 7.43 21.42
CA MET A 137 -8.58 5.98 21.20
C MET A 137 -7.38 5.36 21.92
N GLN A 138 -6.22 6.03 21.91
CA GLN A 138 -5.04 5.59 22.68
C GLN A 138 -5.32 5.57 24.19
N ASN A 139 -6.06 6.56 24.70
CA ASN A 139 -6.46 6.61 26.11
C ASN A 139 -7.46 5.50 26.46
N ASP A 140 -8.40 5.19 25.56
CA ASP A 140 -9.34 4.09 25.73
C ASP A 140 -8.66 2.72 25.70
N GLU A 141 -7.70 2.49 24.82
CA GLU A 141 -6.86 1.29 24.81
C GLU A 141 -6.09 1.11 26.13
N LYS A 142 -5.46 2.19 26.61
CA LYS A 142 -4.78 2.20 27.91
C LYS A 142 -5.75 1.89 29.06
N ARG A 143 -6.94 2.49 29.03
CA ARG A 143 -8.00 2.26 30.03
C ARG A 143 -8.45 0.80 30.05
N VAL A 144 -8.70 0.20 28.89
CA VAL A 144 -9.03 -1.23 28.78
C VAL A 144 -7.89 -2.09 29.34
N SER A 145 -6.65 -1.81 28.98
CA SER A 145 -5.48 -2.54 29.49
C SER A 145 -5.34 -2.45 31.02
N MET A 146 -5.56 -1.27 31.60
CA MET A 146 -5.57 -1.08 33.06
C MET A 146 -6.68 -1.88 33.73
N ILE A 147 -7.91 -1.81 33.20
CA ILE A 147 -9.06 -2.56 33.73
C ILE A 147 -8.80 -4.08 33.67
N VAL A 148 -8.20 -4.59 32.59
CA VAL A 148 -7.84 -6.01 32.48
C VAL A 148 -6.81 -6.42 33.54
N LYS A 149 -5.84 -5.55 33.86
CA LYS A 149 -4.90 -5.79 34.96
C LYS A 149 -5.63 -5.84 36.31
N ASP A 150 -6.54 -4.90 36.57
CA ASP A 150 -7.33 -4.86 37.80
C ASP A 150 -8.17 -6.13 37.98
N ILE A 151 -8.80 -6.63 36.90
CA ILE A 151 -9.54 -7.91 36.90
C ILE A 151 -8.62 -9.06 37.33
N LYS A 152 -7.40 -9.13 36.77
CA LYS A 152 -6.43 -10.18 37.12
C LYS A 152 -5.99 -10.10 38.58
N ILE A 153 -5.76 -8.90 39.10
CA ILE A 153 -5.40 -8.69 40.51
C ILE A 153 -6.54 -9.15 41.42
N LEU A 154 -7.78 -8.73 41.15
CA LEU A 154 -8.96 -9.12 41.93
C LEU A 154 -9.24 -10.63 41.87
N ASP A 155 -8.99 -11.28 40.74
CA ASP A 155 -9.08 -12.73 40.65
C ASP A 155 -8.01 -13.43 41.51
N GLY A 156 -6.81 -12.88 41.59
CA GLY A 156 -5.76 -13.30 42.51
C GLY A 156 -6.16 -13.15 43.98
N GLU A 157 -6.67 -11.98 44.38
CA GLU A 157 -7.16 -11.73 45.74
C GLU A 157 -8.29 -12.68 46.14
N LYS A 158 -9.27 -12.89 45.25
CA LYS A 158 -10.35 -13.86 45.45
C LYS A 158 -9.83 -15.28 45.60
N ALA A 159 -8.82 -15.67 44.83
CA ALA A 159 -8.20 -16.99 44.95
C ALA A 159 -7.47 -17.13 46.31
N SER A 160 -6.78 -16.09 46.77
CA SER A 160 -6.15 -16.04 48.10
C SER A 160 -7.17 -16.17 49.22
N LEU A 161 -8.21 -15.34 49.21
CA LEU A 161 -9.27 -15.37 50.24
C LEU A 161 -9.99 -16.73 50.30
N ARG A 162 -10.23 -17.36 49.14
CA ARG A 162 -10.79 -18.74 49.09
C ARG A 162 -9.82 -19.78 49.67
N ARG A 163 -8.52 -19.58 49.56
CA ARG A 163 -7.52 -20.44 50.19
C ARG A 163 -7.54 -20.23 51.71
N ASP A 164 -7.51 -18.98 52.17
CA ASP A 164 -7.48 -18.63 53.60
C ASP A 164 -8.73 -19.15 54.32
N ILE A 165 -9.91 -19.01 53.72
CA ILE A 165 -11.16 -19.57 54.27
C ILE A 165 -11.05 -21.09 54.40
N ARG A 166 -10.51 -21.80 53.39
CA ARG A 166 -10.34 -23.26 53.46
C ARG A 166 -9.36 -23.68 54.55
N ILE A 167 -8.25 -22.96 54.71
CA ILE A 167 -7.27 -23.20 55.78
C ILE A 167 -7.94 -23.02 57.14
N LEU A 168 -8.59 -21.88 57.39
CA LEU A 168 -9.29 -21.61 58.65
C LEU A 168 -10.41 -22.63 58.95
N GLN A 169 -11.15 -23.06 57.93
CA GLN A 169 -12.16 -24.12 58.07
C GLN A 169 -11.54 -25.46 58.46
N ASN A 170 -10.40 -25.82 57.87
CA ASN A 170 -9.69 -27.04 58.20
C ASN A 170 -9.10 -26.99 59.62
N GLU A 171 -8.48 -25.87 60.00
CA GLU A 171 -7.99 -25.64 61.36
C GLU A 171 -9.12 -25.73 62.39
N ARG A 172 -10.28 -25.12 62.13
CA ARG A 172 -11.46 -25.22 62.98
C ARG A 172 -11.92 -26.68 63.13
N LYS A 173 -11.95 -27.43 62.02
CA LYS A 173 -12.34 -28.85 62.02
C LYS A 173 -11.37 -29.66 62.86
N ASN A 174 -10.06 -29.44 62.69
CA ASN A 174 -9.03 -30.12 63.47
C ASN A 174 -9.16 -29.80 64.97
N ALA A 175 -9.37 -28.53 65.34
CA ALA A 175 -9.61 -28.14 66.74
C ALA A 175 -10.86 -28.82 67.33
N GLY A 176 -11.94 -28.95 66.55
CA GLY A 176 -13.12 -29.71 66.95
C GLY A 176 -12.83 -31.21 67.16
N ASN A 177 -12.07 -31.83 66.27
CA ASN A 177 -11.66 -33.23 66.41
C ASN A 177 -10.79 -33.44 67.68
N PHE A 178 -9.85 -32.52 67.97
CA PHE A 178 -9.07 -32.56 69.20
C PHE A 178 -9.96 -32.47 70.44
N MET A 179 -11.00 -31.63 70.43
CA MET A 179 -11.96 -31.54 71.54
C MET A 179 -12.71 -32.86 71.76
N ILE A 180 -13.12 -33.55 70.70
CA ILE A 180 -13.80 -34.86 70.80
C ILE A 180 -12.87 -35.90 71.44
N VAL A 181 -11.61 -35.97 71.00
CA VAL A 181 -10.61 -36.88 71.57
C VAL A 181 -10.35 -36.54 73.04
N PHE A 182 -10.18 -35.26 73.36
CA PHE A 182 -9.96 -34.79 74.73
C PHE A 182 -11.14 -35.15 75.66
N PHE A 183 -12.38 -34.96 75.20
CA PHE A 183 -13.57 -35.33 75.98
C PHE A 183 -13.64 -36.84 76.22
N GLY A 184 -13.28 -37.66 75.22
CA GLY A 184 -13.20 -39.11 75.36
C GLY A 184 -12.18 -39.56 76.41
N VAL A 185 -10.99 -38.94 76.42
CA VAL A 185 -9.96 -39.20 77.46
C VAL A 185 -10.46 -38.78 78.84
N MET A 186 -11.12 -37.62 78.95
CA MET A 186 -11.67 -37.16 80.22
C MET A 186 -12.76 -38.06 80.77
N LEU A 187 -13.66 -38.55 79.91
CA LEU A 187 -14.68 -39.51 80.30
C LEU A 187 -14.06 -40.81 80.84
N PHE A 188 -12.98 -41.27 80.20
CA PHE A 188 -12.25 -42.46 80.65
C PHE A 188 -11.60 -42.26 82.03
N ILE A 189 -10.95 -41.11 82.26
CA ILE A 189 -10.36 -40.78 83.57
C ILE A 189 -11.46 -40.68 84.65
N PHE A 190 -12.61 -40.08 84.33
CA PHE A 190 -13.75 -39.99 85.22
C PHE A 190 -14.32 -41.36 85.60
N LEU A 191 -14.46 -42.28 84.64
CA LEU A 191 -14.88 -43.66 84.91
C LEU A 191 -13.89 -44.40 85.80
N MET A 192 -12.59 -44.25 85.56
CA MET A 192 -11.52 -44.84 86.39
C MET A 192 -11.58 -44.34 87.84
N TYR A 193 -11.87 -43.05 88.03
CA TYR A 193 -12.07 -42.47 89.36
C TYR A 193 -13.25 -43.14 90.10
N ILE A 194 -14.41 -43.29 89.45
CA ILE A 194 -15.60 -43.94 90.06
C ILE A 194 -15.28 -45.36 90.51
N VAL A 195 -14.61 -46.15 89.66
CA VAL A 195 -14.24 -47.54 89.98
C VAL A 195 -13.31 -47.59 91.20
N THR A 196 -12.32 -46.69 91.26
CA THR A 196 -11.36 -46.63 92.38
C THR A 196 -12.04 -46.21 93.69
N GLY A 197 -12.97 -45.26 93.64
CA GLY A 197 -13.74 -44.81 94.80
C GLY A 197 -14.73 -45.85 95.35
N LEU A 198 -15.21 -46.78 94.50
CA LEU A 198 -16.07 -47.88 94.94
C LEU A 198 -15.27 -49.01 95.63
N VAL A 199 -14.03 -49.23 95.21
CA VAL A 199 -13.18 -50.33 95.70
C VAL A 199 -12.45 -49.99 97.00
N ASN A 200 -12.02 -48.74 97.18
CA ASN A 200 -11.22 -48.30 98.33
C ASN A 200 -12.10 -47.52 99.33
N LYS A 201 -12.35 -48.09 100.53
CA LYS A 201 -13.14 -47.49 101.63
C LYS A 201 -12.30 -46.92 102.77
N ASP A 202 -11.02 -46.64 102.55
CA ASP A 202 -10.14 -46.11 103.60
C ASP A 202 -10.31 -44.58 103.77
N PRO A 203 -10.77 -44.11 104.96
CA PRO A 203 -11.17 -42.72 105.16
C PRO A 203 -10.00 -41.72 105.19
N SER A 204 -8.77 -42.17 105.39
CA SER A 204 -7.57 -41.31 105.45
C SER A 204 -7.03 -40.95 104.06
N HIS A 205 -7.15 -41.84 103.07
CA HIS A 205 -6.69 -41.63 101.69
C HIS A 205 -7.72 -40.95 100.80
N ALA A 206 -9.00 -40.97 101.19
CA ALA A 206 -10.09 -40.32 100.48
C ALA A 206 -9.84 -38.82 100.27
N THR A 207 -9.44 -38.09 101.31
CA THR A 207 -9.32 -36.61 101.25
C THR A 207 -8.26 -36.11 100.27
N VAL A 208 -7.12 -36.80 100.11
CA VAL A 208 -6.05 -36.41 99.17
C VAL A 208 -6.45 -36.72 97.73
N ILE A 209 -7.09 -37.88 97.49
CA ILE A 209 -7.56 -38.31 96.17
C ILE A 209 -8.71 -37.42 95.69
N ASP A 210 -9.63 -37.05 96.58
CA ASP A 210 -10.75 -36.14 96.31
C ASP A 210 -10.24 -34.73 95.92
N ASN A 211 -9.25 -34.20 96.63
CA ASN A 211 -8.65 -32.90 96.32
C ASN A 211 -7.89 -32.91 94.97
N LEU A 212 -7.20 -34.01 94.65
CA LEU A 212 -6.52 -34.17 93.34
C LEU A 212 -7.56 -34.20 92.20
N PHE A 213 -8.65 -34.93 92.39
CA PHE A 213 -9.74 -35.00 91.42
C PHE A 213 -10.43 -33.64 91.21
N LEU A 214 -10.67 -32.90 92.29
CA LEU A 214 -11.20 -31.53 92.23
C LEU A 214 -10.27 -30.60 91.43
N SER A 215 -8.95 -30.68 91.66
CA SER A 215 -7.96 -29.88 90.92
C SER A 215 -7.91 -30.25 89.43
N LEU A 216 -8.04 -31.54 89.10
CA LEU A 216 -8.09 -32.03 87.72
C LEU A 216 -9.35 -31.56 87.01
N LEU A 217 -10.51 -31.63 87.67
CA LEU A 217 -11.79 -31.10 87.16
C LEU A 217 -11.69 -29.59 86.86
N LEU A 218 -11.11 -28.82 87.77
CA LEU A 218 -10.93 -27.38 87.61
C LEU A 218 -9.97 -27.06 86.45
N GLY A 219 -8.88 -27.81 86.31
CA GLY A 219 -7.98 -27.72 85.15
C GLY A 219 -8.67 -28.05 83.82
N CYS A 220 -9.52 -29.07 83.80
CA CYS A 220 -10.30 -29.44 82.62
C CYS A 220 -11.32 -28.37 82.23
N LEU A 221 -11.99 -27.77 83.21
CA LEU A 221 -12.92 -26.67 82.98
C LEU A 221 -12.20 -25.50 82.29
N ILE A 222 -11.00 -25.14 82.76
CA ILE A 222 -10.18 -24.08 82.15
C ILE A 222 -9.82 -24.43 80.70
N LEU A 223 -9.39 -25.67 80.44
CA LEU A 223 -9.04 -26.13 79.08
C LEU A 223 -10.25 -26.12 78.13
N ILE A 224 -11.44 -26.51 78.61
CA ILE A 224 -12.68 -26.46 77.84
C ILE A 224 -13.00 -25.01 77.46
N VAL A 225 -12.95 -24.08 78.42
CA VAL A 225 -13.20 -22.65 78.18
C VAL A 225 -12.18 -22.07 77.20
N MET A 226 -10.88 -22.37 77.38
CA MET A 226 -9.82 -21.93 76.47
C MET A 226 -10.03 -22.43 75.04
N THR A 227 -10.35 -23.72 74.87
CA THR A 227 -10.58 -24.32 73.56
C THR A 227 -11.84 -23.75 72.89
N PHE A 228 -12.89 -23.54 73.67
CA PHE A 228 -14.11 -22.87 73.20
C PHE A 228 -13.81 -21.45 72.69
N CYS A 229 -13.02 -20.66 73.43
CA CYS A 229 -12.58 -19.34 73.00
C CYS A 229 -11.81 -19.39 71.67
N ILE A 230 -10.91 -20.36 71.49
CA ILE A 230 -10.16 -20.54 70.23
C ILE A 230 -11.11 -20.86 69.08
N ILE A 231 -12.06 -21.78 69.27
CA ILE A 231 -13.04 -22.15 68.23
C ILE A 231 -13.90 -20.94 67.84
N GLN A 232 -14.38 -20.17 68.82
CA GLN A 232 -15.18 -18.96 68.55
C GLN A 232 -14.38 -17.90 67.81
N HIS A 233 -13.10 -17.72 68.14
CA HIS A 233 -12.20 -16.84 67.39
C HIS A 233 -12.09 -17.26 65.92
N LYS A 234 -11.87 -18.56 65.66
CA LYS A 234 -11.79 -19.09 64.28
C LYS A 234 -13.10 -18.93 63.52
N ILE A 235 -14.26 -19.11 64.17
CA ILE A 235 -15.57 -18.86 63.55
C ILE A 235 -15.70 -17.40 63.10
N ARG A 236 -15.28 -16.46 63.95
CA ARG A 236 -15.27 -15.04 63.62
C ARG A 236 -14.33 -14.73 62.45
N ASP A 237 -13.13 -15.28 62.44
CA ASP A 237 -12.16 -15.07 61.35
C ASP A 237 -12.66 -15.62 60.01
N ILE A 238 -13.33 -16.78 60.03
CA ILE A 238 -13.99 -17.33 58.84
C ILE A 238 -15.10 -16.39 58.36
N LYS A 239 -15.93 -15.84 59.25
CA LYS A 239 -17.01 -14.91 58.90
C LYS A 239 -16.45 -13.62 58.29
N LEU A 240 -15.39 -13.06 58.89
CA LEU A 240 -14.71 -11.88 58.37
C LEU A 240 -14.09 -12.15 56.99
N SER A 241 -13.42 -13.28 56.81
CA SER A 241 -12.80 -13.67 55.53
C SER A 241 -13.84 -13.91 54.44
N LYS A 242 -14.99 -14.50 54.76
CA LYS A 242 -16.13 -14.61 53.83
C LYS A 242 -16.67 -13.25 53.43
N SER A 243 -16.84 -12.32 54.37
CA SER A 243 -17.28 -10.95 54.06
C SER A 243 -16.28 -10.21 53.15
N LYS A 244 -14.96 -10.39 53.38
CA LYS A 244 -13.91 -9.88 52.48
C LYS A 244 -14.03 -10.49 51.08
N LEU A 245 -14.29 -11.80 50.99
CA LEU A 245 -14.50 -12.48 49.70
C LEU A 245 -15.72 -11.94 48.96
N ASP A 246 -16.85 -11.77 49.64
CA ASP A 246 -18.07 -11.20 49.03
C ASP A 246 -17.82 -9.78 48.52
N ARG A 247 -17.08 -8.96 49.28
CA ARG A 247 -16.66 -7.64 48.84
C ARG A 247 -15.75 -7.68 47.62
N ALA A 248 -14.79 -8.61 47.58
CA ALA A 248 -13.91 -8.80 46.44
C ALA A 248 -14.69 -9.26 45.19
N ILE A 249 -15.69 -10.14 45.34
CA ILE A 249 -16.59 -10.55 44.25
C ILE A 249 -17.40 -9.36 43.74
N PHE A 250 -17.96 -8.54 44.62
CA PHE A 250 -18.69 -7.34 44.24
C PHE A 250 -17.79 -6.37 43.45
N LEU A 251 -16.57 -6.12 43.94
CA LEU A 251 -15.61 -5.24 43.26
C LEU A 251 -15.20 -5.81 41.89
N HIS A 252 -14.99 -7.12 41.80
CA HIS A 252 -14.71 -7.83 40.55
C HIS A 252 -15.80 -7.62 39.51
N ASN A 253 -17.06 -7.80 39.91
CA ASN A 253 -18.21 -7.61 39.03
C ASN A 253 -18.34 -6.13 38.60
N LYS A 254 -18.11 -5.19 39.52
CA LYS A 254 -18.08 -3.75 39.20
C LYS A 254 -17.02 -3.42 38.16
N VAL A 255 -15.82 -3.99 38.26
CA VAL A 255 -14.75 -3.78 37.27
C VAL A 255 -15.07 -4.45 35.94
N LYS A 256 -15.69 -5.63 35.93
CA LYS A 256 -16.18 -6.28 34.69
C LYS A 256 -17.21 -5.44 33.94
N ILE A 257 -18.15 -4.80 34.66
CA ILE A 257 -19.11 -3.88 34.02
C ILE A 257 -18.37 -2.70 33.37
N LYS A 258 -17.38 -2.13 34.06
CA LYS A 258 -16.53 -1.07 33.49
C LYS A 258 -15.76 -1.55 32.25
N TYR A 259 -15.28 -2.80 32.27
CA TYR A 259 -14.60 -3.41 31.12
C TYR A 259 -15.51 -3.47 29.90
N VAL A 260 -16.73 -3.98 30.05
CA VAL A 260 -17.70 -4.06 28.94
C VAL A 260 -17.94 -2.67 28.34
N ASN A 261 -18.22 -1.66 29.18
CA ASN A 261 -18.45 -0.30 28.70
C ASN A 261 -17.21 0.31 28.01
N ALA A 262 -16.01 0.06 28.54
CA ALA A 262 -14.77 0.54 27.95
C ALA A 262 -14.45 -0.17 26.63
N ALA A 263 -14.67 -1.48 26.55
CA ALA A 263 -14.48 -2.29 25.36
C ALA A 263 -15.47 -1.87 24.26
N THR A 264 -16.76 -1.72 24.57
CA THR A 264 -17.76 -1.28 23.59
C THR A 264 -17.47 0.12 23.04
N LEU A 265 -17.01 1.06 23.88
CA LEU A 265 -16.59 2.37 23.40
C LEU A 265 -15.37 2.29 22.47
N LEU A 266 -14.39 1.47 22.84
CA LEU A 266 -13.19 1.25 22.04
C LEU A 266 -13.54 0.59 20.69
N ASP A 267 -14.42 -0.42 20.70
CA ASP A 267 -14.89 -1.10 19.50
C ASP A 267 -15.65 -0.16 18.57
N TYR A 268 -16.47 0.74 19.11
CA TYR A 268 -17.11 1.80 18.34
C TYR A 268 -16.08 2.72 17.66
N ARG A 269 -15.04 3.16 18.38
CA ARG A 269 -13.98 4.02 17.79
C ARG A 269 -13.19 3.28 16.70
N LYS A 270 -12.89 2.01 16.91
CA LYS A 270 -12.25 1.14 15.93
C LYS A 270 -13.10 0.99 14.67
N ALA A 271 -14.40 0.76 14.84
CA ALA A 271 -15.36 0.64 13.74
C ALA A 271 -15.55 1.98 12.99
N LYS A 272 -15.53 3.12 13.69
CA LYS A 272 -15.62 4.46 13.07
C LYS A 272 -14.53 4.67 12.01
N TYR A 273 -13.32 4.16 12.25
CA TYR A 273 -12.16 4.34 11.37
C TYR A 273 -11.76 3.09 10.57
N ASP A 274 -12.45 1.96 10.77
CA ASP A 274 -12.08 0.65 10.20
C ASP A 274 -10.63 0.26 10.52
N VAL A 275 -10.25 0.37 11.80
CA VAL A 275 -8.90 0.12 12.31
C VAL A 275 -8.88 -0.72 13.58
N ASP A 276 -7.86 -1.55 13.73
CA ASP A 276 -7.72 -2.41 14.92
C ASP A 276 -7.11 -1.71 16.13
N SER A 277 -6.34 -0.63 15.93
CA SER A 277 -5.62 0.07 17.01
C SER A 277 -5.31 1.53 16.70
N SER A 278 -5.07 2.34 17.74
CA SER A 278 -4.65 3.74 17.63
C SER A 278 -3.33 3.90 16.91
N TYR A 279 -2.46 2.89 17.01
CA TYR A 279 -1.22 2.88 16.24
C TYR A 279 -1.48 2.83 14.73
N THR A 280 -2.34 1.91 14.29
CA THR A 280 -2.73 1.78 12.88
C THR A 280 -3.44 3.04 12.37
N LEU A 281 -4.32 3.61 13.20
CA LEU A 281 -4.99 4.88 12.89
C LEU A 281 -3.98 6.02 12.70
N GLY A 282 -3.00 6.13 13.61
CA GLY A 282 -1.94 7.14 13.52
C GLY A 282 -1.10 6.98 12.25
N LYS A 283 -0.74 5.75 11.90
CA LYS A 283 0.00 5.45 10.65
C LYS A 283 -0.80 5.86 9.41
N TYR A 284 -2.10 5.60 9.37
CA TYR A 284 -2.93 6.03 8.25
C TYR A 284 -3.09 7.54 8.18
N TYR A 285 -3.19 8.22 9.32
CA TYR A 285 -3.24 9.67 9.38
C TYR A 285 -1.93 10.32 8.91
N GLU A 286 -0.77 9.76 9.29
CA GLU A 286 0.54 10.19 8.80
C GLU A 286 0.65 10.02 7.28
N ALA A 287 0.25 8.87 6.77
CA ALA A 287 0.21 8.61 5.33
C ALA A 287 -0.75 9.57 4.59
N TYR A 288 -1.89 9.94 5.19
CA TYR A 288 -2.80 10.96 4.67
C TYR A 288 -2.12 12.34 4.58
N LEU A 289 -1.38 12.76 5.62
CA LEU A 289 -0.67 14.04 5.62
C LEU A 289 0.43 14.08 4.55
N GLU A 290 1.19 12.99 4.39
CA GLU A 290 2.19 12.85 3.33
C GLU A 290 1.55 12.91 1.95
N GLU A 291 0.44 12.20 1.75
CA GLU A 291 -0.26 12.18 0.46
C GLU A 291 -0.90 13.53 0.15
N LYS A 292 -1.53 14.20 1.14
CA LYS A 292 -2.08 15.55 0.98
C LYS A 292 -0.99 16.53 0.53
N LYS A 293 0.16 16.53 1.21
CA LYS A 293 1.31 17.37 0.85
C LYS A 293 1.84 17.03 -0.55
N THR A 294 1.83 15.75 -0.91
CA THR A 294 2.24 15.30 -2.25
C THR A 294 1.27 15.76 -3.33
N ARG A 295 -0.04 15.67 -3.09
CA ARG A 295 -1.09 16.18 -3.99
C ARG A 295 -1.00 17.70 -4.15
N GLU A 296 -0.85 18.45 -3.07
CA GLU A 296 -0.64 19.90 -3.09
C GLU A 296 0.60 20.29 -3.91
N ARG A 297 1.72 19.60 -3.68
CA ARG A 297 2.95 19.80 -4.48
C ARG A 297 2.73 19.45 -5.94
N TYR A 298 2.06 18.34 -6.25
CA TYR A 298 1.75 17.95 -7.62
C TYR A 298 0.92 19.02 -8.34
N PHE A 299 -0.12 19.56 -7.70
CA PHE A 299 -0.92 20.64 -8.27
C PHE A 299 -0.14 21.94 -8.43
N ALA A 300 0.70 22.30 -7.46
CA ALA A 300 1.59 23.47 -7.55
C ALA A 300 2.58 23.31 -8.72
N THR A 301 3.27 22.17 -8.82
CA THR A 301 4.19 21.83 -9.92
C THR A 301 3.47 21.84 -11.26
N ALA A 302 2.23 21.33 -11.35
CA ALA A 302 1.44 21.37 -12.58
C ALA A 302 1.07 22.81 -12.99
N GLY A 303 0.72 23.67 -12.03
CA GLY A 303 0.46 25.09 -12.27
C GLY A 303 1.70 25.86 -12.71
N GLU A 304 2.84 25.61 -12.06
CA GLU A 304 4.14 26.18 -12.43
C GLU A 304 4.63 25.71 -13.81
N LEU A 305 4.40 24.44 -14.14
CA LEU A 305 4.70 23.88 -15.45
C LEU A 305 3.90 24.60 -16.54
N ASN A 306 2.58 24.74 -16.35
CA ASN A 306 1.72 25.44 -17.30
C ASN A 306 2.12 26.90 -17.47
N THR A 307 2.47 27.58 -16.38
CA THR A 307 2.91 28.98 -16.41
C THR A 307 4.26 29.13 -17.11
N SER A 308 5.22 28.25 -16.84
CA SER A 308 6.53 28.25 -17.51
C SER A 308 6.38 27.95 -19.01
N MET A 309 5.47 27.03 -19.36
CA MET A 309 5.15 26.71 -20.74
C MET A 309 4.57 27.91 -21.49
N ASN A 310 3.60 28.60 -20.90
CA ASN A 310 3.01 29.81 -21.48
C ASN A 310 4.07 30.90 -21.67
N ARG A 311 4.97 31.11 -20.70
CA ARG A 311 6.05 32.09 -20.81
C ARG A 311 6.99 31.82 -21.99
N ILE A 312 7.37 30.56 -22.23
CA ILE A 312 8.19 30.21 -23.39
C ILE A 312 7.39 30.46 -24.68
N MET A 313 6.13 30.03 -24.73
CA MET A 313 5.28 30.23 -25.90
C MET A 313 5.09 31.70 -26.25
N ASP A 314 4.94 32.56 -25.23
CA ASP A 314 4.82 34.01 -25.43
C ASP A 314 6.11 34.63 -25.97
N ILE A 315 7.28 34.09 -25.63
CA ILE A 315 8.56 34.54 -26.20
C ILE A 315 8.69 34.05 -27.65
N LEU A 316 8.41 32.78 -27.90
CA LEU A 316 8.53 32.17 -29.23
C LEU A 316 7.56 32.77 -30.25
N LYS A 317 6.31 33.05 -29.86
CA LYS A 317 5.32 33.74 -30.72
C LYS A 317 5.76 35.13 -31.16
N LYS A 318 6.65 35.79 -30.41
CA LYS A 318 7.18 37.12 -30.76
C LYS A 318 8.34 37.07 -31.77
N GLN A 319 8.84 35.87 -32.10
CA GLN A 319 9.99 35.68 -33.00
C GLN A 319 9.60 35.33 -34.45
N ASP A 320 8.32 35.48 -34.82
CA ASP A 320 7.80 35.22 -36.17
C ASP A 320 8.14 33.83 -36.72
N LEU A 321 8.11 32.82 -35.84
CA LEU A 321 8.34 31.42 -36.19
C LEU A 321 7.17 30.88 -37.01
N TYR A 322 7.46 29.95 -37.93
CA TYR A 322 6.45 29.29 -38.74
C TYR A 322 5.41 28.53 -37.90
N ASP A 323 5.86 27.73 -36.91
CA ASP A 323 4.95 27.13 -35.91
C ASP A 323 5.60 27.04 -34.51
N PRO A 324 5.29 28.00 -33.62
CA PRO A 324 5.78 28.00 -32.25
C PRO A 324 5.37 26.76 -31.43
N ASN A 325 4.29 26.05 -31.79
CA ASN A 325 3.77 24.96 -30.97
C ASN A 325 4.63 23.68 -31.05
N ILE A 326 5.40 23.51 -32.12
CA ILE A 326 6.24 22.32 -32.31
C ILE A 326 7.37 22.28 -31.28
N TRP A 327 7.84 23.47 -30.90
CA TRP A 327 8.86 23.66 -29.89
C TRP A 327 8.41 23.24 -28.49
N GLN A 328 7.10 23.06 -28.26
CA GLN A 328 6.55 22.45 -27.04
C GLN A 328 6.92 20.98 -26.89
N ALA A 329 7.01 20.24 -28.00
CA ALA A 329 7.42 18.84 -27.97
C ALA A 329 8.96 18.70 -27.91
N GLN A 330 9.69 19.75 -28.28
CA GLN A 330 11.15 19.77 -28.39
C GLN A 330 11.82 20.67 -27.34
N ILE A 331 11.26 20.76 -26.12
CA ILE A 331 11.82 21.61 -25.04
C ILE A 331 13.27 21.24 -24.69
N ARG A 332 13.68 19.98 -24.87
CA ARG A 332 15.09 19.57 -24.69
C ARG A 332 16.04 20.32 -25.60
N ALA A 333 15.65 20.53 -26.86
CA ALA A 333 16.43 21.32 -27.82
C ALA A 333 16.55 22.79 -27.41
N LEU A 334 15.51 23.36 -26.80
CA LEU A 334 15.55 24.73 -26.26
C LEU A 334 16.42 24.86 -24.98
N ALA A 335 16.63 23.76 -24.25
CA ALA A 335 17.37 23.76 -23.00
C ALA A 335 18.86 23.45 -23.15
N ASP A 336 19.21 22.59 -24.11
CA ASP A 336 20.59 22.17 -24.41
C ASP A 336 20.92 22.40 -25.89
N PRO A 337 21.95 23.22 -26.20
CA PRO A 337 22.43 23.41 -27.57
C PRO A 337 22.78 22.11 -28.30
N LYS A 338 23.23 21.06 -27.59
CA LYS A 338 23.56 19.77 -28.20
C LYS A 338 22.32 19.10 -28.80
N GLU A 339 21.23 19.08 -28.06
CA GLU A 339 19.93 18.55 -28.51
C GLU A 339 19.40 19.36 -29.71
N MET A 340 19.62 20.68 -29.74
CA MET A 340 19.28 21.52 -30.90
C MET A 340 20.06 21.12 -32.16
N VAL A 341 21.34 20.76 -32.02
CA VAL A 341 22.16 20.26 -33.14
C VAL A 341 21.63 18.92 -33.65
N GLU A 342 21.22 18.02 -32.77
CA GLU A 342 20.63 16.73 -33.17
C GLU A 342 19.30 16.90 -33.91
N VAL A 343 18.42 17.79 -33.43
CA VAL A 343 17.17 18.14 -34.14
C VAL A 343 17.48 18.67 -35.54
N ARG A 344 18.44 19.59 -35.65
CA ARG A 344 18.87 20.16 -36.93
C ARG A 344 19.45 19.12 -37.87
N HIS A 345 20.27 18.21 -37.36
CA HIS A 345 20.86 17.14 -38.16
C HIS A 345 19.75 16.23 -38.73
N ARG A 346 18.82 15.79 -37.89
CA ARG A 346 17.67 14.97 -38.29
C ARG A 346 16.79 15.65 -39.33
N LEU A 347 16.52 16.96 -39.18
CA LEU A 347 15.76 17.73 -40.17
C LEU A 347 16.54 17.89 -41.49
N ASN A 348 17.86 18.10 -41.44
CA ASN A 348 18.68 18.17 -42.64
C ASN A 348 18.74 16.84 -43.40
N GLU A 349 18.85 15.71 -42.68
CA GLU A 349 18.79 14.37 -43.28
C GLU A 349 17.43 14.12 -43.94
N ARG A 350 16.33 14.43 -43.24
CA ARG A 350 14.98 14.27 -43.82
C ARG A 350 14.80 15.16 -45.04
N ARG A 351 15.26 16.41 -44.99
CA ARG A 351 15.25 17.33 -46.14
C ARG A 351 16.08 16.78 -47.31
N GLY A 352 17.22 16.15 -47.04
CA GLY A 352 18.04 15.47 -48.05
C GLY A 352 17.30 14.31 -48.71
N LYS A 353 16.69 13.42 -47.92
CA LYS A 353 15.88 12.31 -48.42
C LYS A 353 14.69 12.80 -49.26
N LEU A 354 13.98 13.82 -48.78
CA LEU A 354 12.87 14.43 -49.51
C LEU A 354 13.30 15.02 -50.87
N ARG A 355 14.52 15.57 -51.00
CA ARG A 355 15.02 16.03 -52.31
C ARG A 355 15.22 14.88 -53.28
N ILE A 356 15.74 13.76 -52.81
CA ILE A 356 15.96 12.56 -53.61
C ILE A 356 14.60 11.99 -54.03
N GLU A 357 13.68 11.80 -53.08
CA GLU A 357 12.32 11.30 -53.34
C GLU A 357 11.54 12.21 -54.31
N ILE A 358 11.66 13.54 -54.20
CA ILE A 358 11.06 14.49 -55.15
C ILE A 358 11.67 14.34 -56.54
N ALA A 359 13.00 14.26 -56.65
CA ALA A 359 13.69 14.11 -57.93
C ALA A 359 13.36 12.77 -58.62
N GLU A 360 13.23 11.69 -57.84
CA GLU A 360 12.78 10.39 -58.34
C GLU A 360 11.32 10.43 -58.81
N ASN A 361 10.44 11.06 -58.02
CA ASN A 361 9.03 11.25 -58.39
C ASN A 361 8.88 12.11 -59.67
N GLU A 362 9.69 13.16 -59.81
CA GLU A 362 9.72 14.01 -61.01
C GLU A 362 10.19 13.23 -62.25
N LYS A 363 11.24 12.41 -62.12
CA LYS A 363 11.67 11.50 -63.21
C LYS A 363 10.58 10.51 -63.60
N ARG A 364 9.88 9.92 -62.63
CA ARG A 364 8.78 8.98 -62.87
C ARG A 364 7.62 9.64 -63.62
N ILE A 365 7.31 10.90 -63.27
CA ILE A 365 6.31 11.71 -63.98
C ILE A 365 6.76 12.01 -65.42
N GLU A 366 8.05 12.27 -65.66
CA GLU A 366 8.60 12.44 -67.02
C GLU A 366 8.52 11.16 -67.85
N GLU A 367 8.87 10.00 -67.27
CA GLU A 367 8.75 8.67 -67.89
C GLU A 367 7.30 8.38 -68.29
N LEU A 368 6.34 8.58 -67.38
CA LEU A 368 4.92 8.38 -67.66
C LEU A 368 4.36 9.37 -68.68
N ASN A 369 4.85 10.61 -68.71
CA ASN A 369 4.47 11.56 -69.75
C ASN A 369 4.94 11.10 -71.14
N PHE A 370 6.12 10.50 -71.22
CA PHE A 370 6.63 9.90 -72.46
C PHE A 370 5.81 8.68 -72.87
N GLU A 371 5.51 7.76 -71.93
CA GLU A 371 4.63 6.61 -72.18
C GLU A 371 3.22 7.05 -72.63
N LYS A 372 2.66 8.09 -72.01
CA LYS A 372 1.37 8.67 -72.39
C LYS A 372 1.39 9.27 -73.80
N GLN A 373 2.49 9.91 -74.20
CA GLN A 373 2.68 10.39 -75.57
C GLN A 373 2.74 9.22 -76.57
N ILE A 374 3.52 8.18 -76.29
CA ILE A 374 3.59 6.98 -77.15
C ILE A 374 2.22 6.31 -77.25
N TYR A 375 1.52 6.14 -76.13
CA TYR A 375 0.16 5.59 -76.11
C TYR A 375 -0.82 6.41 -76.94
N SER A 376 -0.73 7.76 -76.89
CA SER A 376 -1.57 8.63 -77.73
C SER A 376 -1.31 8.43 -79.23
N ILE A 377 -0.05 8.25 -79.64
CA ILE A 377 0.34 7.97 -81.02
C ILE A 377 -0.10 6.55 -81.46
N MET A 378 -0.07 5.57 -80.56
CA MET A 378 -0.53 4.19 -80.80
C MET A 378 -2.05 4.05 -80.86
N LYS A 379 -2.81 5.04 -80.36
CA LYS A 379 -4.27 5.07 -80.40
C LYS A 379 -4.82 5.69 -81.69
N ASP A 380 -4.02 6.53 -82.34
CA ASP A 380 -4.37 7.27 -83.57
C ASP A 380 -4.00 6.52 -84.87
N ASN A 381 -3.28 5.38 -84.75
CA ASN A 381 -3.08 4.36 -85.79
C ASN A 381 -3.98 3.14 -85.52
#